data_AF-A0A352VPL7-F1
#
_entry.id   AF-A0A352VPL7-F1
#
_cell.length_a   1.000
_cell.length_b   1.000
_cell.length_c   1.000
_cell.angle_alpha   90.00
_cell.angle_beta   90.00
_cell.angle_gamma   90.00
#
_symmetry.space_group_name_H-M   'P 1'
#
loop_
_entity.id
_entity.type
_entity.pdbx_description
1 polymer ?
#
loop_
_entity_poly.entity_id
_entity_poly.type
_entity_poly.pdbx_seq_one_letter_code
_entity_poly.pdbx_strand_id
1 'polypeptide(L)' 'MVGVASPTTGEIRVIANDATNSYLVKKLEGTASAGSRMPIGGSALDNTDLTNIKNWINTGAPNN' A
#
# COMPACT_ATOMS: atom_id res chain seq x y z
N MET A 1 10.00 -6.55 -3.23
CA MET A 1 10.43 -5.13 -3.24
C MET A 1 9.93 -4.45 -1.96
N VAL A 2 10.76 -4.40 -0.92
CA VAL A 2 10.50 -3.67 0.34
C VAL A 2 11.44 -2.46 0.36
N GLY A 3 10.98 -1.29 0.82
CA GLY A 3 11.82 -0.08 0.86
C GLY A 3 12.04 0.65 -0.48
N VAL A 4 11.26 0.33 -1.51
CA VAL A 4 11.37 0.99 -2.82
C VAL A 4 10.52 2.26 -2.85
N ALA A 5 11.12 3.39 -3.21
CA ALA A 5 10.42 4.65 -3.37
C ALA A 5 9.48 4.63 -4.60
N SER A 6 8.37 5.37 -4.50
CA SER A 6 7.49 5.68 -5.62
C SER A 6 8.22 6.66 -6.54
N PRO A 7 8.31 6.40 -7.86
CA PRO A 7 9.02 7.28 -8.80
C PRO A 7 8.35 8.64 -8.98
N THR A 8 7.08 8.78 -8.59
CA THR A 8 6.30 10.01 -8.72
C THR A 8 6.25 10.86 -7.46
N THR A 9 6.31 10.25 -6.27
CA THR A 9 6.22 10.98 -4.98
C THR A 9 7.46 10.89 -4.11
N GLY A 10 8.35 9.93 -4.36
CA GLY A 10 9.46 9.59 -3.47
C GLY A 10 9.03 8.82 -2.21
N GLU A 11 7.73 8.62 -1.96
CA GLU A 11 7.26 7.88 -0.78
C GLU A 11 7.60 6.39 -0.89
N ILE A 12 7.92 5.77 0.24
CA ILE A 12 8.22 4.33 0.28
C ILE A 12 6.94 3.53 0.04
N ARG A 13 6.97 2.65 -0.98
CA ARG A 13 5.83 1.83 -1.41
C ARG A 13 5.34 0.90 -0.31
N VAL A 14 6.29 0.22 0.34
CA VAL A 14 6.05 -0.72 1.44
C VAL A 14 7.09 -0.46 2.51
N ILE A 15 6.62 0.00 3.66
CA ILE A 15 7.39 0.19 4.89
C ILE A 15 7.11 -1.05 5.76
N ALA A 16 8.09 -1.92 5.90
CA ALA A 16 7.94 -3.12 6.72
C ALA A 16 7.55 -2.75 8.16
N ASN A 17 6.61 -3.50 8.73
CA ASN A 17 6.03 -3.27 10.06
C ASN A 17 5.17 -1.99 10.18
N ASP A 18 4.93 -1.26 9.08
CA ASP A 18 4.11 -0.04 9.09
C ASP A 18 3.23 0.04 7.84
N ALA A 19 2.12 -0.69 7.87
CA ALA A 19 1.12 -0.65 6.81
C ALA A 19 0.49 0.75 6.64
N THR A 20 0.27 1.49 7.73
CA THR A 20 -0.42 2.79 7.70
C THR A 20 0.37 3.85 6.94
N ASN A 21 1.69 3.89 7.14
CA ASN A 21 2.55 4.84 6.42
C ASN A 21 2.99 4.34 5.04
N SER A 22 2.76 3.07 4.71
CA SER A 22 3.07 2.51 3.41
C SER A 22 2.21 3.12 2.30
N TYR A 23 2.87 3.66 1.27
CA TYR A 23 2.19 4.32 0.14
C TYR A 23 1.21 3.38 -0.58
N LEU A 24 1.50 2.07 -0.63
CA LEU A 24 0.60 1.07 -1.19
C LEU A 24 -0.79 1.10 -0.52
N VAL A 25 -0.84 1.13 0.81
CA VAL A 25 -2.10 1.13 1.57
C VAL A 25 -2.86 2.44 1.33
N LYS A 26 -2.16 3.58 1.37
CA LYS A 26 -2.75 4.89 1.06
C LYS A 26 -3.38 4.91 -0.34
N LYS A 27 -2.79 4.22 -1.33
CA LYS A 27 -3.35 4.14 -2.69
C LYS A 27 -4.59 3.25 -2.77
N LEU A 28 -4.65 2.19 -1.99
CA LEU A 28 -5.82 1.31 -1.94
C LEU A 28 -6.99 1.98 -1.20
N GLU A 29 -6.70 2.75 -0.16
CA GLU A 29 -7.72 3.50 0.60
C GLU A 29 -8.12 4.83 -0.06
N GLY A 30 -7.30 5.32 -1.00
CA GLY A 30 -7.53 6.59 -1.69
C GLY A 30 -7.15 7.82 -0.86
N THR A 31 -6.30 7.63 0.15
CA THR A 31 -5.73 8.67 1.02
C THR A 31 -4.32 9.11 0.60
N ALA A 32 -3.80 8.53 -0.49
CA ALA A 32 -2.48 8.87 -1.01
C ALA A 32 -2.40 10.34 -1.47
N SER A 33 -1.27 10.98 -1.19
CA SER A 33 -1.00 12.37 -1.56
C SER A 33 -0.89 12.59 -3.08
N ALA A 34 -0.75 11.52 -3.88
CA ALA A 34 -0.72 11.61 -5.33
C ALA A 34 -1.38 10.44 -6.07
N GLY A 35 -2.04 10.77 -7.17
CA GLY A 35 -2.76 9.87 -8.07
C GLY A 35 -4.04 9.29 -7.45
N SER A 36 -4.87 8.66 -8.28
CA SER A 36 -6.18 8.16 -7.85
C SER A 36 -6.10 6.89 -6.99
N ARG A 37 -7.20 6.61 -6.27
CA ARG A 37 -7.42 5.34 -5.56
C ARG A 37 -7.30 4.16 -6.55
N MET A 38 -6.64 3.09 -6.11
CA MET A 38 -6.56 1.83 -6.85
C MET A 38 -7.64 0.86 -6.35
N PRO A 39 -8.25 0.03 -7.23
CA PRO A 39 -8.04 -0.03 -8.68
C PRO A 39 -8.64 1.18 -9.42
N ILE A 40 -7.92 1.68 -10.44
CA ILE A 40 -8.43 2.76 -11.29
C ILE A 40 -9.52 2.20 -12.20
N GLY A 41 -10.69 2.85 -12.22
CA GLY A 41 -11.82 2.45 -13.07
C GLY A 41 -12.55 1.19 -12.61
N GLY A 42 -12.20 0.64 -11.44
CA GLY A 42 -12.85 -0.52 -10.84
C GLY A 42 -13.45 -0.22 -9.46
N SER A 43 -14.12 -1.22 -8.89
CA SER A 43 -14.56 -1.19 -7.50
C SER A 43 -13.37 -1.12 -6.56
N ALA A 44 -13.55 -0.46 -5.41
CA ALA A 44 -12.56 -0.49 -4.35
C ALA A 44 -12.22 -1.93 -3.96
N LEU A 45 -10.97 -2.16 -3.55
CA LEU A 45 -10.58 -3.44 -2.98
C LEU A 45 -11.46 -3.73 -1.75
N ASP A 46 -11.86 -4.98 -1.57
CA ASP A 46 -12.66 -5.34 -0.41
C ASP A 46 -11.86 -5.24 0.89
N ASN A 47 -12.57 -5.23 2.02
CA ASN A 47 -11.94 -5.05 3.32
C ASN A 47 -11.09 -6.25 3.75
N THR A 48 -11.39 -7.46 3.28
CA THR A 48 -10.66 -8.69 3.61
C THR A 48 -9.29 -8.66 2.95
N ASP A 49 -9.24 -8.37 1.66
CA ASP A 49 -8.01 -8.24 0.89
C ASP A 49 -7.16 -7.08 1.39
N LEU A 50 -7.78 -5.93 1.69
CA LEU A 50 -7.08 -4.80 2.27
C LEU A 50 -6.47 -5.16 3.64
N THR A 51 -7.19 -5.91 4.47
CA THR A 51 -6.71 -6.39 5.77
C THR A 51 -5.55 -7.37 5.62
N ASN A 52 -5.64 -8.30 4.66
CA ASN A 52 -4.57 -9.25 4.36
C ASN A 52 -3.28 -8.53 3.92
N ILE A 53 -3.40 -7.50 3.07
CA ILE A 53 -2.26 -6.67 2.65
C ILE A 53 -1.65 -5.94 3.86
N LYS A 54 -2.47 -5.30 4.70
CA LYS A 54 -1.98 -4.64 5.92
C LYS A 54 -1.25 -5.62 6.84
N ASN A 55 -1.78 -6.82 7.03
CA ASN A 55 -1.15 -7.87 7.84
C ASN A 55 0.17 -8.34 7.24
N TRP A 56 0.25 -8.56 5.93
CA TRP A 56 1.50 -8.91 5.27
C TRP A 56 2.58 -7.82 5.46
N ILE A 57 2.22 -6.53 5.33
CA ILE A 57 3.16 -5.44 5.60
C ILE A 57 3.58 -5.41 7.07
N ASN A 58 2.62 -5.55 7.99
CA ASN A 58 2.84 -5.52 9.43
C ASN A 58 3.66 -6.72 9.95
N THR A 59 3.68 -7.83 9.21
CA THR A 59 4.55 -9.00 9.48
C THR A 59 5.96 -8.85 8.89
N GLY A 60 6.31 -7.64 8.45
CA GLY A 60 7.63 -7.32 7.90
C GLY A 60 7.74 -7.45 6.39
N ALA A 61 6.61 -7.62 5.68
CA ALA A 61 6.56 -7.83 4.23
C ALA A 61 7.55 -8.92 3.75
N PRO A 62 7.50 -10.14 4.33
CA PRO A 62 8.45 -11.19 3.99
C PRO A 62 8.36 -11.55 2.50
N ASN A 63 9.52 -11.71 1.87
CA ASN A 63 9.66 -12.15 0.48
C ASN A 63 9.81 -13.67 0.46
N ASN A 64 8.71 -14.37 0.68
CA ASN A 64 8.65 -15.84 0.65
C ASN A 64 8.47 -16.37 -0.78
#